data_AF-A0A1Q7E879-F1
#
_entry.id   AF-A0A1Q7E879-F1
#
_cell.length_a   1.000
_cell.length_b   1.000
_cell.length_c   1.000
_cell.angle_alpha   90.00
_cell.angle_beta   90.00
_cell.angle_gamma   90.00
#
_symmetry.space_group_name_H-M   'P 1'
#
loop_
_entity.id
_entity.type
_entity.pdbx_description
1 polymer ?
#
loop_
_entity_poly.entity_id
_entity_poly.type
_entity_poly.pdbx_seq_one_letter_code
_entity_poly.pdbx_strand_id
1 'polypeptide(L)'
;MYASKGPVVEEWADRRFFRPAGWRIATALAPTRISPDEVTLASLVLGVVAGHLFWYANAWINAAGVALFIWSDVLDSADGQLARLRGTSTRLGRILDGLADGARFVSLYAHLGARLFVSGWGWGGVALAAAALFSHSYQAAAADFIRQAYLYFAVGKGSELDVGSEPAGGGGGSFWGRVAGWLYGDYVRRQAWLFPNTTALARSLAGRSVPPSIARTWANRQRWVVAGCAWIAQNIRFLLLALTAVPGHPAAYCWIVVGPLNAVLVFLVLAHEREPKLCTAAY
;
A
#
# COMPACT_ATOMS: atom_id res chain seq x y z
N MET A 1 3.70 20.87 12.06
CA MET A 1 4.40 19.57 12.14
C MET A 1 3.48 18.54 11.52
N TYR A 2 3.90 17.81 10.47
CA TYR A 2 3.04 16.79 9.87
C TYR A 2 2.96 15.56 10.78
N ALA A 3 1.84 14.84 10.77
CA ALA A 3 1.65 13.64 11.58
C ALA A 3 2.58 12.52 11.09
N SER A 4 3.62 12.21 11.86
CA SER A 4 4.48 11.05 11.63
C SER A 4 3.99 9.86 12.46
N LYS A 5 3.87 8.69 11.82
CA LYS A 5 3.60 7.39 12.45
C LYS A 5 4.86 6.78 13.09
N GLY A 6 6.02 7.44 12.97
CA GLY A 6 7.29 7.07 13.61
C GLY A 6 8.23 6.23 12.72
N PRO A 7 9.53 6.12 13.10
CA PRO A 7 10.59 5.53 12.27
C PRO A 7 10.46 4.03 12.02
N VAL A 8 9.64 3.34 12.82
CA VAL A 8 9.43 1.88 12.71
C VAL A 8 8.41 1.57 11.62
N VAL A 9 7.41 2.44 11.46
CA VAL A 9 6.25 2.21 10.58
C VAL A 9 6.40 2.93 9.25
N GLU A 10 6.96 4.15 9.26
CA GLU A 10 7.19 4.93 8.05
C GLU A 10 8.52 4.53 7.41
N GLU A 11 8.49 4.33 6.11
CA GLU A 11 9.69 4.04 5.33
C GLU A 11 10.62 5.25 5.31
N TRP A 12 11.91 4.98 5.09
CA TRP A 12 12.92 6.03 5.07
C TRP A 12 12.59 7.12 4.03
N ALA A 13 12.22 6.71 2.82
CA ALA A 13 11.86 7.64 1.75
C ALA A 13 10.55 8.37 2.05
N ASP A 14 9.53 7.69 2.59
CA ASP A 14 8.29 8.35 3.01
C ASP A 14 8.56 9.45 4.03
N ARG A 15 9.35 9.14 5.06
CA ARG A 15 9.64 10.07 6.15
C ARG A 15 10.52 11.23 5.72
N ARG A 16 11.47 11.00 4.81
CA ARG A 16 12.50 11.98 4.44
C ARG A 16 12.18 12.75 3.16
N PHE A 17 11.36 12.19 2.28
CA PHE A 17 11.08 12.73 0.96
C PHE A 17 9.58 12.94 0.72
N PHE A 18 8.77 11.88 0.64
CA PHE A 18 7.36 12.00 0.23
C PHE A 18 6.52 12.84 1.19
N ARG A 19 6.61 12.59 2.51
CA ARG A 19 5.83 13.35 3.51
C ARG A 19 6.25 14.80 3.61
N PRO A 20 7.55 15.16 3.69
CA PRO A 20 7.97 16.56 3.67
C PRO A 20 7.58 17.30 2.39
N ALA A 21 7.71 16.65 1.22
CA ALA A 21 7.31 17.24 -0.05
C ALA A 21 5.79 17.43 -0.12
N GLY A 22 5.03 16.37 0.20
CA GLY A 22 3.58 16.40 0.29
C GLY A 22 3.06 17.45 1.26
N TRP A 23 3.72 17.64 2.42
CA TRP A 23 3.36 18.67 3.38
C TRP A 23 3.52 20.08 2.82
N ARG A 24 4.63 20.35 2.12
CA ARG A 24 4.84 21.65 1.47
C ARG A 24 3.75 21.95 0.45
N ILE A 25 3.39 20.96 -0.37
CA ILE A 25 2.31 21.07 -1.35
C ILE A 25 0.97 21.29 -0.64
N ALA A 26 0.64 20.47 0.36
CA ALA A 26 -0.60 20.58 1.12
C ALA A 26 -0.75 21.94 1.80
N THR A 27 0.31 22.49 2.40
CA THR A 27 0.25 23.83 3.01
C THR A 27 0.15 24.95 1.97
N ALA A 28 0.76 24.78 0.80
CA ALA A 28 0.64 25.74 -0.30
C ALA A 28 -0.77 25.72 -0.92
N LEU A 29 -1.40 24.54 -0.96
CA LEU A 29 -2.77 24.35 -1.47
C LEU A 29 -3.84 24.71 -0.44
N ALA A 30 -3.54 24.65 0.87
CA ALA A 30 -4.47 24.95 1.95
C ALA A 30 -5.28 26.26 1.77
N PRO A 31 -4.69 27.42 1.36
CA PRO A 31 -5.44 28.65 1.11
C PRO A 31 -6.19 28.70 -0.24
N THR A 32 -6.00 27.73 -1.13
CA THR A 32 -6.60 27.72 -2.48
C THR A 32 -7.97 27.04 -2.52
N ARG A 33 -8.66 27.06 -3.66
CA ARG A 33 -9.93 26.32 -3.85
C ARG A 33 -9.75 24.86 -4.27
N ILE A 34 -8.51 24.44 -4.57
CA ILE A 34 -8.21 23.07 -5.00
C ILE A 34 -8.53 22.12 -3.83
N SER A 35 -9.38 21.14 -4.09
CA SER A 35 -9.84 20.12 -3.13
C SER A 35 -8.84 18.96 -3.01
N PRO A 36 -8.84 18.21 -1.89
CA PRO A 36 -8.06 16.97 -1.78
C PRO A 36 -8.37 15.99 -2.91
N ASP A 37 -9.66 15.83 -3.26
CA ASP A 37 -10.10 14.90 -4.30
C ASP A 37 -9.53 15.25 -5.69
N GLU A 38 -9.39 16.54 -6.02
CA GLU A 38 -8.71 16.98 -7.25
C GLU A 38 -7.21 16.64 -7.25
N VAL A 39 -6.56 16.70 -6.08
CA VAL A 39 -5.15 16.28 -5.94
C VAL A 39 -5.02 14.76 -6.08
N THR A 40 -5.96 13.98 -5.52
CA THR A 40 -6.05 12.53 -5.71
C THR A 40 -6.30 12.15 -7.17
N LEU A 41 -7.16 12.88 -7.88
CA LEU A 41 -7.36 12.67 -9.31
C LEU A 41 -6.08 12.97 -10.10
N ALA A 42 -5.37 14.04 -9.77
CA ALA A 42 -4.10 14.39 -10.40
C ALA A 42 -3.02 13.32 -10.15
N SER A 43 -2.90 12.81 -8.92
CA SER A 43 -1.98 11.71 -8.59
C SER A 43 -2.31 10.45 -9.40
N LEU A 44 -3.60 10.07 -9.46
CA LEU A 44 -4.07 8.95 -10.27
C LEU A 44 -3.71 9.11 -11.75
N VAL A 45 -4.01 10.26 -12.36
CA VAL A 45 -3.71 10.51 -13.78
C VAL A 45 -2.20 10.42 -14.02
N LEU A 46 -1.37 11.03 -13.17
CA LEU A 46 0.09 10.92 -13.27
C LEU A 46 0.56 9.48 -13.17
N GLY A 47 0.06 8.70 -12.22
CA GLY A 47 0.42 7.30 -12.06
C GLY A 47 -0.02 6.40 -13.23
N VAL A 48 -1.20 6.66 -13.81
CA VAL A 48 -1.67 5.93 -15.00
C VAL A 48 -0.80 6.25 -16.22
N VAL A 49 -0.48 7.54 -16.43
CA VAL A 49 0.44 7.98 -17.49
C VAL A 49 1.83 7.38 -17.27
N ALA A 50 2.33 7.39 -16.02
CA ALA A 50 3.61 6.78 -15.66
C ALA A 50 3.66 5.30 -16.05
N GLY A 51 2.61 4.53 -15.74
CA GLY A 51 2.48 3.13 -16.15
C GLY A 51 2.44 2.95 -17.67
N HIS A 52 1.74 3.83 -18.39
CA HIS A 52 1.68 3.82 -19.85
C HIS A 52 3.05 3.98 -20.50
N LEU A 53 3.92 4.83 -19.94
CA LEU A 53 5.26 5.06 -20.49
C LEU A 53 6.10 3.77 -20.56
N PHE A 54 5.84 2.77 -19.70
CA PHE A 54 6.55 1.49 -19.73
C PHE A 54 6.21 0.58 -20.91
N TRP A 55 5.19 0.91 -21.70
CA TRP A 55 4.91 0.27 -22.99
C TRP A 55 6.06 0.46 -23.99
N TYR A 56 6.70 1.63 -23.98
CA TYR A 56 7.69 1.98 -24.98
C TYR A 56 9.06 1.37 -24.66
N ALA A 57 9.71 0.80 -25.67
CA ALA A 57 11.06 0.25 -25.55
C ALA A 57 12.14 1.35 -25.63
N ASN A 58 12.05 2.35 -24.74
CA ASN A 58 12.99 3.47 -24.69
C ASN A 58 13.36 3.80 -23.23
N ALA A 59 14.65 3.89 -22.94
CA ALA A 59 15.15 4.09 -21.58
C ALA A 59 14.74 5.45 -20.99
N TRP A 60 14.79 6.53 -21.78
CA TRP A 60 14.42 7.87 -21.33
C TRP A 60 12.93 7.99 -21.05
N ILE A 61 12.10 7.36 -21.88
CA ILE A 61 10.64 7.30 -21.66
C ILE A 61 10.33 6.52 -20.37
N ASN A 62 10.97 5.38 -20.15
CA ASN A 62 10.79 4.60 -18.92
C ASN A 62 11.30 5.35 -17.67
N ALA A 63 12.41 6.09 -17.79
CA ALA A 63 12.94 6.92 -16.71
C ALA A 63 11.97 8.05 -16.36
N ALA A 64 11.36 8.69 -17.36
CA ALA A 64 10.27 9.62 -17.15
C ALA A 64 9.07 8.94 -16.46
N GLY A 65 8.75 7.70 -16.82
CA GLY A 65 7.75 6.87 -16.13
C GLY A 65 8.05 6.70 -14.63
N VAL A 66 9.28 6.34 -14.27
CA VAL A 66 9.70 6.26 -12.86
C VAL A 66 9.54 7.62 -12.17
N ALA A 67 9.98 8.70 -12.81
CA ALA A 67 9.88 10.05 -12.22
C ALA A 67 8.43 10.48 -12.01
N LEU A 68 7.52 10.17 -12.94
CA LEU A 68 6.10 10.44 -12.82
C LEU A 68 5.44 9.62 -11.71
N PHE A 69 5.85 8.36 -11.51
CA PHE A 69 5.40 7.58 -10.36
C PHE A 69 5.83 8.20 -9.03
N ILE A 70 7.07 8.66 -8.93
CA ILE A 70 7.55 9.37 -7.72
C ILE A 70 6.72 10.63 -7.48
N TRP A 71 6.42 11.41 -8.52
CA TRP A 71 5.57 12.59 -8.39
C TRP A 71 4.12 12.26 -8.04
N SER A 72 3.57 11.18 -8.59
CA SER A 72 2.26 10.65 -8.22
C SER A 72 2.20 10.38 -6.72
N ASP A 73 3.19 9.69 -6.15
CA ASP A 73 3.23 9.36 -4.71
C ASP A 73 3.44 10.61 -3.83
N VAL A 74 4.13 11.64 -4.34
CA VAL A 74 4.23 12.94 -3.65
C VAL A 74 2.86 13.64 -3.57
N LEU A 75 2.08 13.62 -4.66
CA LEU A 75 0.73 14.19 -4.69
C LEU A 75 -0.26 13.40 -3.83
N ASP A 76 -0.17 12.07 -3.87
CA ASP A 76 -0.93 11.17 -2.99
C ASP A 76 -0.63 11.47 -1.51
N SER A 77 0.64 11.70 -1.16
CA SER A 77 0.97 12.15 0.20
C SER A 77 0.38 13.54 0.52
N ALA A 78 0.26 14.42 -0.48
CA ALA A 78 -0.26 15.77 -0.30
C ALA A 78 -1.79 15.79 -0.10
N ASP A 79 -2.56 14.96 -0.83
CA ASP A 79 -4.02 14.93 -0.72
C ASP A 79 -4.48 14.57 0.70
N GLY A 80 -3.89 13.55 1.31
CA GLY A 80 -4.26 13.06 2.62
C GLY A 80 -3.79 14.00 3.72
N GLN A 81 -2.78 14.81 3.46
CA GLN A 81 -2.33 15.87 4.36
C GLN A 81 -3.23 17.11 4.23
N LEU A 82 -3.64 17.47 3.01
CA LEU A 82 -4.58 18.56 2.75
C LEU A 82 -5.98 18.27 3.34
N ALA A 83 -6.48 17.04 3.18
CA ALA A 83 -7.73 16.60 3.78
C ALA A 83 -7.71 16.68 5.31
N ARG A 84 -6.59 16.32 5.94
CA ARG A 84 -6.41 16.46 7.40
C ARG A 84 -6.34 17.92 7.82
N LEU A 85 -5.61 18.76 7.09
CA LEU A 85 -5.52 20.20 7.34
C LEU A 85 -6.89 20.88 7.30
N ARG A 86 -7.79 20.40 6.42
CA ARG A 86 -9.14 20.96 6.22
C ARG A 86 -10.24 20.24 7.00
N GLY A 87 -9.92 19.15 7.71
CA GLY A 87 -10.91 18.35 8.43
C GLY A 87 -11.90 17.61 7.52
N THR A 88 -11.57 17.36 6.25
CA THR A 88 -12.45 16.72 5.25
C THR A 88 -12.14 15.24 5.02
N SER A 89 -11.34 14.60 5.88
CA SER A 89 -11.00 13.18 5.74
C SER A 89 -12.23 12.29 6.01
N THR A 90 -12.55 11.40 5.08
CA THR A 90 -13.68 10.46 5.21
C THR A 90 -13.24 9.00 5.05
N ARG A 91 -14.05 8.07 5.58
CA ARG A 91 -13.81 6.62 5.42
C ARG A 91 -14.00 6.15 3.97
N LEU A 92 -14.99 6.71 3.26
CA LEU A 92 -15.24 6.40 1.85
C LEU A 92 -14.10 6.90 0.96
N GLY A 93 -13.59 8.12 1.20
CA GLY A 93 -12.43 8.67 0.49
C GLY A 93 -11.24 7.71 0.54
N ARG A 94 -10.93 7.17 1.73
CA ARG A 94 -9.84 6.19 1.91
C ARG A 94 -9.99 4.91 1.08
N ILE A 95 -11.22 4.42 0.90
CA ILE A 95 -11.48 3.23 0.06
C ILE A 95 -11.24 3.58 -1.41
N LEU A 96 -11.65 4.77 -1.83
CA LEU A 96 -11.43 5.27 -3.19
C LEU A 96 -9.94 5.55 -3.45
N ASP A 97 -9.18 6.03 -2.47
CA ASP A 97 -7.72 6.22 -2.56
C ASP A 97 -7.03 4.87 -2.83
N GLY A 98 -7.39 3.81 -2.08
CA GLY A 98 -6.86 2.47 -2.31
C GLY A 98 -7.24 1.89 -3.68
N LEU A 99 -8.37 2.28 -4.25
CA LEU A 99 -8.76 1.92 -5.62
C LEU A 99 -7.96 2.69 -6.67
N ALA A 100 -7.74 3.98 -6.45
CA ALA A 100 -6.92 4.83 -7.30
C ALA A 100 -5.47 4.31 -7.34
N ASP A 101 -4.89 3.95 -6.19
CA ASP A 101 -3.59 3.28 -6.10
C ASP A 101 -3.54 2.00 -6.94
N GLY A 102 -4.57 1.16 -6.81
CA GLY A 102 -4.71 -0.06 -7.59
C GLY A 102 -4.69 0.20 -9.10
N ALA A 103 -5.38 1.24 -9.56
CA ALA A 103 -5.45 1.60 -10.98
C ALA A 103 -4.10 2.01 -11.57
N ARG A 104 -3.25 2.70 -10.80
CA ARG A 104 -1.87 3.06 -11.22
C ARG A 104 -1.05 1.79 -11.53
N PHE A 105 -1.14 0.78 -10.67
CA PHE A 105 -0.41 -0.48 -10.88
C PHE A 105 -1.03 -1.37 -11.95
N VAL A 106 -2.35 -1.40 -12.08
CA VAL A 106 -3.01 -2.06 -13.21
C VAL A 106 -2.49 -1.47 -14.53
N SER A 107 -2.38 -0.14 -14.64
CA SER A 107 -1.77 0.50 -15.81
C SER A 107 -0.33 0.01 -16.03
N LEU A 108 0.53 0.06 -15.02
CA LEU A 108 1.92 -0.40 -15.13
C LEU A 108 2.03 -1.84 -15.66
N TYR A 109 1.37 -2.80 -14.98
CA TYR A 109 1.51 -4.21 -15.34
C TYR A 109 0.81 -4.54 -16.65
N ALA A 110 -0.29 -3.87 -17.00
CA ALA A 110 -0.94 -4.03 -18.31
C ALA A 110 0.02 -3.61 -19.44
N HIS A 111 0.66 -2.45 -19.32
CA HIS A 111 1.60 -1.97 -20.35
C HIS A 111 2.90 -2.78 -20.39
N LEU A 112 3.41 -3.23 -19.24
CA LEU A 112 4.54 -4.17 -19.22
C LEU A 112 4.18 -5.51 -19.88
N GLY A 113 3.00 -6.07 -19.56
CA GLY A 113 2.53 -7.33 -20.15
C GLY A 113 2.34 -7.21 -21.66
N ALA A 114 1.71 -6.12 -22.11
CA ALA A 114 1.52 -5.85 -23.52
C ALA A 114 2.88 -5.65 -24.23
N ARG A 115 3.83 -4.93 -23.63
CA ARG A 115 5.20 -4.78 -24.17
C ARG A 115 5.90 -6.12 -24.29
N LEU A 116 5.81 -6.98 -23.27
CA LEU A 116 6.40 -8.32 -23.30
C LEU A 116 5.76 -9.18 -24.41
N PHE A 117 4.44 -9.08 -24.58
CA PHE A 117 3.72 -9.78 -25.64
C PHE A 117 4.31 -9.47 -27.02
N VAL A 118 4.41 -8.19 -27.37
CA VAL A 118 4.95 -7.77 -28.68
C VAL A 118 6.47 -7.96 -28.81
N SER A 119 7.19 -8.09 -27.69
CA SER A 119 8.63 -8.37 -27.66
C SER A 119 8.97 -9.85 -27.78
N GLY A 120 8.02 -10.70 -28.20
CA GLY A 120 8.25 -12.13 -28.46
C GLY A 120 7.97 -13.08 -27.28
N TRP A 121 7.59 -12.57 -26.10
CA TRP A 121 7.17 -13.43 -24.98
C TRP A 121 5.73 -13.94 -25.14
N GLY A 122 4.94 -13.33 -26.04
CA GLY A 122 3.55 -13.66 -26.26
C GLY A 122 2.73 -13.67 -24.97
N TRP A 123 1.79 -14.61 -24.87
CA TRP A 123 0.95 -14.78 -23.68
C TRP A 123 1.72 -15.12 -22.40
N GLY A 124 2.91 -15.71 -22.50
CA GLY A 124 3.77 -15.95 -21.35
C GLY A 124 4.21 -14.65 -20.66
N GLY A 125 4.50 -13.61 -21.44
CA GLY A 125 4.82 -12.28 -20.94
C GLY A 125 3.63 -11.61 -20.23
N VAL A 126 2.43 -11.76 -20.80
CA VAL A 126 1.18 -11.26 -20.20
C VAL A 126 0.88 -11.97 -18.88
N ALA A 127 1.01 -13.31 -18.85
CA ALA A 127 0.80 -14.11 -17.65
C ALA A 127 1.79 -13.73 -16.54
N LEU A 128 3.07 -13.50 -16.89
CA LEU A 128 4.08 -13.06 -15.94
C LEU A 128 3.75 -11.67 -15.35
N ALA A 129 3.35 -10.71 -16.19
CA ALA A 129 2.96 -9.39 -15.72
C ALA A 129 1.69 -9.42 -14.84
N ALA A 130 0.71 -10.25 -15.19
CA ALA A 130 -0.48 -10.47 -14.37
C ALA A 130 -0.12 -11.11 -13.02
N ALA A 131 0.74 -12.14 -13.00
CA ALA A 131 1.23 -12.75 -11.77
C ALA A 131 1.98 -11.74 -10.89
N ALA A 132 2.76 -10.84 -11.50
CA ALA A 132 3.44 -9.77 -10.78
C ALA A 132 2.47 -8.73 -10.20
N LEU A 133 1.40 -8.36 -10.91
CA LEU A 133 0.32 -7.50 -10.40
C LEU A 133 -0.34 -8.12 -9.17
N PHE A 134 -0.73 -9.39 -9.23
CA PHE A 134 -1.34 -10.08 -8.10
C PHE A 134 -0.35 -10.18 -6.93
N SER A 135 0.90 -10.55 -7.19
CA SER A 135 1.95 -10.62 -6.17
C SER A 135 2.14 -9.26 -5.48
N HIS A 136 2.23 -8.17 -6.25
CA HIS A 136 2.31 -6.82 -5.70
C HIS A 136 1.08 -6.50 -4.84
N SER A 137 -0.15 -6.77 -5.31
CA SER A 137 -1.37 -6.51 -4.52
C SER A 137 -1.33 -7.21 -3.15
N TYR A 138 -0.91 -8.47 -3.09
CA TYR A 138 -0.76 -9.21 -1.84
C TYR A 138 0.38 -8.67 -0.96
N GLN A 139 1.52 -8.31 -1.56
CA GLN A 139 2.65 -7.71 -0.85
C GLN A 139 2.27 -6.37 -0.19
N ALA A 140 1.58 -5.49 -0.92
CA ALA A 140 1.10 -4.21 -0.42
C ALA A 140 0.07 -4.39 0.70
N ALA A 141 -0.91 -5.27 0.50
CA ALA A 141 -1.94 -5.55 1.51
C ALA A 141 -1.35 -6.13 2.81
N ALA A 142 -0.36 -7.02 2.71
CA ALA A 142 0.31 -7.60 3.87
C ALA A 142 1.16 -6.56 4.62
N ALA A 143 1.94 -5.74 3.91
CA ALA A 143 2.75 -4.68 4.51
C ALA A 143 1.88 -3.64 5.23
N ASP A 144 0.77 -3.21 4.62
CA ASP A 144 -0.19 -2.32 5.26
C ASP A 144 -0.79 -2.96 6.51
N PHE A 145 -1.28 -4.20 6.42
CA PHE A 145 -1.87 -4.89 7.58
C PHE A 145 -0.88 -4.99 8.75
N ILE A 146 0.36 -5.42 8.51
CA ILE A 146 1.39 -5.56 9.55
C ILE A 146 1.66 -4.21 10.24
N ARG A 147 1.75 -3.12 9.47
CA ARG A 147 1.93 -1.76 10.00
C ARG A 147 0.72 -1.29 10.81
N GLN A 148 -0.48 -1.52 10.32
CA GLN A 148 -1.72 -1.12 11.01
C GLN A 148 -1.92 -1.91 12.30
N ALA A 149 -1.59 -3.21 12.29
CA ALA A 149 -1.57 -4.06 13.48
C ALA A 149 -0.53 -3.57 14.49
N TYR A 150 0.66 -3.17 14.06
CA TYR A 150 1.65 -2.56 14.95
C TYR A 150 1.15 -1.28 15.60
N LEU A 151 0.54 -0.37 14.82
CA LEU A 151 -0.07 0.84 15.37
C LEU A 151 -1.18 0.52 16.37
N TYR A 152 -1.98 -0.50 16.10
CA TYR A 152 -3.09 -0.91 16.96
C TYR A 152 -2.59 -1.43 18.30
N PHE A 153 -1.70 -2.43 18.28
CA PHE A 153 -1.27 -3.12 19.50
C PHE A 153 -0.14 -2.41 20.24
N ALA A 154 0.84 -1.84 19.56
CA ALA A 154 2.02 -1.24 20.21
C ALA A 154 1.85 0.25 20.54
N VAL A 155 1.19 1.02 19.68
CA VAL A 155 1.10 2.48 19.82
C VAL A 155 -0.24 2.92 20.43
N GLY A 156 -1.33 2.21 20.10
CA GLY A 156 -2.67 2.50 20.60
C GLY A 156 -3.32 3.77 20.03
N LYS A 157 -2.65 4.47 19.10
CA LYS A 157 -3.17 5.66 18.39
C LYS A 157 -2.76 5.62 16.92
N GLY A 158 -3.65 6.11 16.05
CA GLY A 158 -3.39 6.26 14.62
C GLY A 158 -3.44 4.97 13.80
N SER A 159 -3.90 3.86 14.40
CA SER A 159 -4.24 2.65 13.65
C SER A 159 -5.56 2.84 12.92
N GLU A 160 -5.59 2.37 11.68
CA GLU A 160 -6.78 2.32 10.84
C GLU A 160 -7.28 0.87 10.69
N LEU A 161 -6.74 -0.06 11.50
CA LEU A 161 -7.15 -1.46 11.53
C LEU A 161 -8.61 -1.55 11.96
N ASP A 162 -9.47 -2.08 11.08
CA ASP A 162 -10.88 -2.20 11.42
C ASP A 162 -11.14 -3.45 12.25
N VAL A 163 -11.11 -3.29 13.58
CA VAL A 163 -11.26 -4.37 14.54
C VAL A 163 -12.74 -4.50 14.91
N GLY A 164 -13.48 -5.27 14.11
CA GLY A 164 -14.82 -5.71 14.48
C GLY A 164 -15.92 -4.68 14.28
N SER A 165 -15.71 -3.59 13.53
CA SER A 165 -16.86 -2.88 12.97
C SER A 165 -17.55 -3.84 12.02
N GLU A 166 -18.83 -4.13 12.24
CA GLU A 166 -19.65 -4.66 11.15
C GLU A 166 -19.40 -3.79 9.92
N PRO A 167 -19.36 -4.37 8.70
CA PRO A 167 -19.35 -3.56 7.49
C PRO A 167 -20.45 -2.54 7.71
N ALA A 168 -20.12 -1.24 7.63
CA ALA A 168 -21.14 -0.21 7.74
C ALA A 168 -22.17 -0.54 6.67
N GLY A 169 -23.23 -1.21 7.09
CA GLY A 169 -24.35 -1.62 6.28
C GLY A 169 -25.11 -0.36 5.98
N GLY A 170 -24.58 0.44 5.07
CA GLY A 170 -25.29 1.52 4.42
C GLY A 170 -25.99 0.93 3.22
N GLY A 171 -27.17 0.34 3.44
CA GLY A 171 -28.08 -0.03 2.36
C GLY A 171 -28.33 1.15 1.44
N GLY A 172 -28.07 0.95 0.15
CA GLY A 172 -28.39 1.88 -0.91
C GLY A 172 -28.04 1.22 -2.23
N GLY A 173 -29.04 1.02 -3.11
CA GLY A 173 -28.96 0.26 -4.35
C GLY A 173 -27.98 0.77 -5.43
N SER A 174 -26.99 1.58 -5.07
CA SER A 174 -25.96 2.09 -5.97
C SER A 174 -24.95 1.00 -6.35
N PHE A 175 -24.61 0.93 -7.63
CA PHE A 175 -23.56 0.06 -8.18
C PHE A 175 -22.22 0.24 -7.43
N TRP A 176 -21.85 1.48 -7.13
CA TRP A 176 -20.59 1.79 -6.43
C TRP A 176 -20.57 1.32 -4.98
N GLY A 177 -21.72 1.34 -4.28
CA GLY A 177 -21.84 0.79 -2.93
C GLY A 177 -21.63 -0.73 -2.91
N ARG A 178 -22.13 -1.44 -3.93
CA ARG A 178 -21.92 -2.89 -4.07
C ARG A 178 -20.47 -3.24 -4.40
N VAL A 179 -19.84 -2.51 -5.33
CA VAL A 179 -18.43 -2.71 -5.68
C VAL A 179 -17.52 -2.43 -4.48
N ALA A 180 -17.73 -1.32 -3.77
CA ALA A 180 -16.98 -0.98 -2.56
C ALA A 180 -17.16 -2.04 -1.47
N GLY A 181 -18.40 -2.52 -1.24
CA GLY A 181 -18.69 -3.58 -0.28
C GLY A 181 -18.02 -4.92 -0.64
N TRP A 182 -18.02 -5.29 -1.93
CA TRP A 182 -17.34 -6.51 -2.40
C TRP A 182 -15.82 -6.42 -2.22
N LEU A 183 -15.20 -5.31 -2.62
CA LEU A 183 -13.76 -5.06 -2.45
C LEU A 183 -13.36 -5.04 -0.97
N TYR A 184 -14.16 -4.38 -0.13
CA TYR A 184 -13.94 -4.34 1.30
C TYR A 184 -14.06 -5.72 1.93
N GLY A 185 -15.11 -6.47 1.59
CA GLY A 185 -15.30 -7.84 2.05
C GLY A 185 -14.16 -8.76 1.59
N ASP A 186 -13.67 -8.57 0.36
CA ASP A 186 -12.52 -9.30 -0.16
C ASP A 186 -11.22 -8.97 0.56
N TYR A 187 -10.98 -7.69 0.82
CA TYR A 187 -9.86 -7.20 1.62
C TYR A 187 -9.86 -7.82 3.02
N VAL A 188 -10.98 -7.76 3.74
CA VAL A 188 -11.12 -8.33 5.10
C VAL A 188 -10.95 -9.86 5.08
N ARG A 189 -11.51 -10.55 4.08
CA ARG A 189 -11.33 -12.01 3.91
C ARG A 189 -9.87 -12.36 3.68
N ARG A 190 -9.18 -11.66 2.77
CA ARG A 190 -7.75 -11.87 2.49
C ARG A 190 -6.89 -11.65 3.72
N GLN A 191 -7.19 -10.61 4.52
CA GLN A 191 -6.50 -10.36 5.79
C GLN A 191 -6.73 -11.47 6.81
N ALA A 192 -7.98 -11.90 7.00
CA ALA A 192 -8.29 -13.00 7.92
C ALA A 192 -7.64 -14.32 7.50
N TRP A 193 -7.47 -14.55 6.20
CA TRP A 193 -6.79 -15.71 5.66
C TRP A 193 -5.26 -15.65 5.83
N LEU A 194 -4.64 -14.51 5.54
CA LEU A 194 -3.18 -14.32 5.68
C LEU A 194 -2.74 -14.21 7.14
N PHE A 195 -3.57 -13.60 8.00
CA PHE A 195 -3.22 -13.24 9.37
C PHE A 195 -4.24 -13.75 10.40
N PRO A 196 -4.49 -15.07 10.48
CA PRO A 196 -5.57 -15.62 11.29
C PRO A 196 -5.38 -15.39 12.80
N ASN A 197 -4.16 -15.47 13.34
CA ASN A 197 -3.92 -15.32 14.77
C ASN A 197 -3.96 -13.85 15.18
N THR A 198 -3.41 -12.94 14.36
CA THR A 198 -3.45 -11.50 14.63
C THR A 198 -4.88 -10.97 14.56
N THR A 199 -5.67 -11.41 13.57
CA THR A 199 -7.08 -11.04 13.48
C THR A 199 -7.92 -11.62 14.62
N ALA A 200 -7.64 -12.84 15.08
CA ALA A 200 -8.29 -13.41 16.26
C ALA A 200 -7.97 -12.61 17.54
N LEU A 201 -6.71 -12.22 17.74
CA LEU A 201 -6.29 -11.38 18.87
C LEU A 201 -6.90 -9.98 18.81
N ALA A 202 -6.98 -9.39 17.61
CA ALA A 202 -7.64 -8.10 17.43
C ALA A 202 -9.11 -8.20 17.85
N ARG A 203 -9.84 -9.21 17.36
CA ARG A 203 -11.25 -9.44 17.71
C ARG A 203 -11.47 -9.68 19.21
N SER A 204 -10.58 -10.42 19.89
CA SER A 204 -10.72 -10.65 21.34
C SER A 204 -10.53 -9.38 22.18
N LEU A 205 -9.81 -8.39 21.62
CA LEU A 205 -9.59 -7.08 22.20
C LEU A 205 -10.50 -5.99 21.61
N ALA A 206 -11.47 -6.35 20.76
CA ALA A 206 -12.39 -5.39 20.16
C ALA A 206 -13.19 -4.65 21.24
N GLY A 207 -13.24 -3.31 21.13
CA GLY A 207 -13.91 -2.45 22.11
C GLY A 207 -13.20 -2.35 23.48
N ARG A 208 -11.99 -2.90 23.63
CA ARG A 208 -11.19 -2.84 24.86
C ARG A 208 -9.84 -2.18 24.59
N SER A 209 -9.28 -1.54 25.62
CA SER A 209 -7.90 -1.03 25.55
C SER A 209 -6.91 -2.19 25.57
N VAL A 210 -5.90 -2.15 24.69
CA VAL A 210 -4.82 -3.15 24.68
C VAL A 210 -4.03 -3.08 26.00
N PRO A 211 -3.88 -4.19 26.75
CA PRO A 211 -3.11 -4.21 28.00
C PRO A 211 -1.65 -3.75 27.80
N PRO A 212 -1.07 -2.95 28.72
CA PRO A 212 0.31 -2.46 28.59
C PRO A 212 1.40 -3.56 28.53
N SER A 213 1.12 -4.75 29.05
CA SER A 213 2.00 -5.91 28.93
C SER A 213 2.05 -6.42 27.49
N ILE A 214 0.88 -6.60 26.85
CA ILE A 214 0.75 -7.03 25.45
C ILE A 214 1.36 -5.97 24.52
N ALA A 215 1.06 -4.69 24.76
CA ALA A 215 1.58 -3.60 23.93
C ALA A 215 3.12 -3.58 23.90
N ARG A 216 3.78 -3.70 25.07
CA ARG A 216 5.25 -3.72 25.16
C ARG A 216 5.86 -4.95 24.50
N THR A 217 5.30 -6.13 24.74
CA THR A 217 5.78 -7.38 24.13
C THR A 217 5.64 -7.33 22.61
N TRP A 218 4.48 -6.90 22.12
CA TRP A 218 4.24 -6.72 20.68
C TRP A 218 5.21 -5.72 20.07
N ALA A 219 5.39 -4.55 20.71
CA ALA A 219 6.29 -3.51 20.24
C ALA A 219 7.72 -4.03 20.06
N ASN A 220 8.24 -4.77 21.04
CA ASN A 220 9.61 -5.29 21.01
C ASN A 220 9.81 -6.35 19.92
N ARG A 221 8.84 -7.25 19.75
CA ARG A 221 8.98 -8.39 18.85
C ARG A 221 8.63 -8.08 17.40
N GLN A 222 7.65 -7.21 17.16
CA GLN A 222 7.20 -6.87 15.81
C GLN A 222 8.01 -5.76 15.15
N ARG A 223 8.82 -5.00 15.90
CA ARG A 223 9.56 -3.86 15.38
C ARG A 223 10.40 -4.19 14.13
N TRP A 224 11.08 -5.33 14.14
CA TRP A 224 11.92 -5.75 13.01
C TRP A 224 11.08 -6.25 11.82
N VAL A 225 9.93 -6.89 12.07
CA VAL A 225 8.99 -7.34 11.02
C VAL A 225 8.41 -6.13 10.29
N VAL A 226 7.98 -5.11 11.03
CA VAL A 226 7.45 -3.87 10.47
C VAL A 226 8.53 -3.13 9.68
N ALA A 227 9.76 -3.03 10.20
CA ALA A 227 10.88 -2.47 9.45
C ALA A 227 11.18 -3.28 8.17
N GLY A 228 11.06 -4.61 8.23
CA GLY A 228 11.23 -5.51 7.10
C GLY A 228 10.21 -5.30 5.97
N CYS A 229 9.02 -4.77 6.27
CA CYS A 229 8.01 -4.44 5.25
C CYS A 229 8.53 -3.44 4.20
N ALA A 230 9.55 -2.64 4.53
CA ALA A 230 10.19 -1.75 3.56
C ALA A 230 10.78 -2.49 2.34
N TRP A 231 11.16 -3.77 2.48
CA TRP A 231 11.69 -4.57 1.36
C TRP A 231 10.66 -4.91 0.29
N ILE A 232 9.39 -5.02 0.68
CA ILE A 232 8.26 -5.29 -0.22
C ILE A 232 7.41 -4.05 -0.41
N ALA A 233 7.96 -2.88 -0.12
CA ALA A 233 7.28 -1.62 -0.24
C ALA A 233 7.49 -0.96 -1.60
N GLN A 234 6.71 0.10 -1.81
CA GLN A 234 6.64 0.81 -3.07
C GLN A 234 7.97 1.45 -3.49
N ASN A 235 8.71 1.98 -2.52
CA ASN A 235 10.01 2.61 -2.74
C ASN A 235 11.03 1.65 -3.38
N ILE A 236 11.04 0.38 -2.94
CA ILE A 236 11.87 -0.65 -3.54
C ILE A 236 11.43 -0.95 -4.96
N ARG A 237 10.14 -0.92 -5.27
CA ARG A 237 9.64 -1.18 -6.64
C ARG A 237 10.05 -0.09 -7.63
N PHE A 238 10.05 1.18 -7.23
CA PHE A 238 10.57 2.24 -8.09
C PHE A 238 12.05 2.08 -8.40
N LEU A 239 12.85 1.71 -7.39
CA LEU A 239 14.25 1.37 -7.60
C LEU A 239 14.39 0.17 -8.55
N LEU A 240 13.61 -0.89 -8.35
CA LEU A 240 13.63 -2.06 -9.23
C LEU A 240 13.23 -1.71 -10.67
N LEU A 241 12.20 -0.90 -10.89
CA LEU A 241 11.82 -0.41 -12.22
C LEU A 241 12.97 0.36 -12.88
N ALA A 242 13.64 1.24 -12.11
CA ALA A 242 14.79 2.01 -12.57
C ALA A 242 16.00 1.12 -12.91
N LEU A 243 16.21 0.03 -12.17
CA LEU A 243 17.33 -0.89 -12.38
C LEU A 243 17.07 -1.97 -13.45
N THR A 244 15.81 -2.18 -13.84
CA THR A 244 15.45 -3.28 -14.76
C THR A 244 14.70 -2.81 -15.98
N ALA A 245 13.51 -2.22 -15.82
CA ALA A 245 12.66 -1.83 -16.93
C ALA A 245 13.24 -0.63 -17.73
N VAL A 246 13.92 0.30 -17.06
CA VAL A 246 14.61 1.43 -17.72
C VAL A 246 15.75 0.95 -18.64
N PRO A 247 16.68 0.07 -18.20
CA PRO A 247 17.66 -0.56 -19.10
C PRO A 247 17.08 -1.46 -20.20
N GLY A 248 15.76 -1.70 -20.23
CA GLY A 248 15.12 -2.52 -21.26
C GLY A 248 14.85 -3.97 -20.85
N HIS A 249 14.90 -4.30 -19.56
CA HIS A 249 14.63 -5.64 -19.02
C HIS A 249 13.35 -5.71 -18.16
N PRO A 250 12.16 -5.39 -18.70
CA PRO A 250 10.90 -5.40 -17.94
C PRO A 250 10.51 -6.79 -17.41
N ALA A 251 10.91 -7.87 -18.08
CA ALA A 251 10.66 -9.23 -17.58
C ALA A 251 11.40 -9.49 -16.24
N ALA A 252 12.61 -8.94 -16.08
CA ALA A 252 13.37 -9.08 -14.85
C ALA A 252 12.65 -8.41 -13.66
N TYR A 253 12.05 -7.24 -13.86
CA TYR A 253 11.18 -6.60 -12.87
C TYR A 253 10.07 -7.56 -12.41
N CYS A 254 9.31 -8.11 -13.36
CA CYS A 254 8.19 -8.99 -13.04
C CYS A 254 8.65 -10.25 -12.30
N TRP A 255 9.76 -10.87 -12.71
CA TRP A 255 10.34 -12.03 -12.01
C TRP A 255 10.79 -11.70 -10.58
N ILE A 256 11.40 -10.53 -10.36
CA ILE A 256 11.79 -10.09 -9.01
C ILE A 256 10.55 -9.93 -8.11
N VAL A 257 9.47 -9.35 -8.65
CA VAL A 257 8.21 -9.17 -7.93
C VAL A 257 7.54 -10.52 -7.61
N VAL A 258 7.55 -11.47 -8.54
CA VAL A 258 6.90 -12.79 -8.36
C VAL A 258 7.73 -13.74 -7.50
N GLY A 259 9.06 -13.70 -7.59
CA GLY A 259 9.96 -14.60 -6.87
C GLY A 259 10.47 -14.00 -5.56
N PRO A 260 11.61 -13.27 -5.60
CA PRO A 260 12.24 -12.67 -4.42
C PRO A 260 11.28 -11.93 -3.49
N LEU A 261 10.44 -11.03 -4.01
CA LEU A 261 9.54 -10.24 -3.13
C LEU A 261 8.42 -11.10 -2.51
N ASN A 262 7.95 -12.16 -3.17
CA ASN A 262 7.02 -13.10 -2.56
C ASN A 262 7.70 -13.96 -1.49
N ALA A 263 8.98 -14.31 -1.65
CA ALA A 263 9.74 -14.99 -0.60
C ALA A 263 9.84 -14.12 0.66
N VAL A 264 10.11 -12.81 0.49
CA VAL A 264 10.09 -11.84 1.59
C VAL A 264 8.68 -11.72 2.20
N LEU A 265 7.63 -11.64 1.38
CA LEU A 265 6.25 -11.63 1.85
C LEU A 265 5.94 -12.82 2.76
N VAL A 266 6.20 -14.05 2.28
CA VAL A 266 5.94 -15.28 3.04
C VAL A 266 6.72 -15.26 4.36
N PHE A 267 8.00 -14.89 4.31
CA PHE A 267 8.82 -14.78 5.52
C PHE A 267 8.24 -13.79 6.53
N LEU A 268 7.86 -12.58 6.10
CA LEU A 268 7.28 -11.55 6.97
C LEU A 268 5.93 -11.98 7.56
N VAL A 269 5.06 -12.60 6.77
CA VAL A 269 3.76 -13.11 7.25
C VAL A 269 3.98 -14.20 8.31
N LEU A 270 4.85 -15.18 8.04
CA LEU A 270 5.16 -16.24 8.99
C LEU A 270 5.80 -15.71 10.27
N ALA A 271 6.69 -14.72 10.16
CA ALA A 271 7.29 -14.06 11.31
C ALA A 271 6.24 -13.29 12.13
N HIS A 272 5.36 -12.55 11.47
CA HIS A 272 4.30 -11.78 12.11
C HIS A 272 3.34 -12.70 12.89
N GLU A 273 2.89 -13.79 12.26
CA GLU A 273 1.87 -14.69 12.80
C GLU A 273 2.37 -15.67 13.87
N ARG A 274 3.69 -15.79 14.07
CA ARG A 274 4.24 -16.58 15.19
C ARG A 274 4.03 -15.91 16.55
N GLU A 275 3.94 -14.58 16.59
CA GLU A 275 3.94 -13.82 17.83
C GLU A 275 2.62 -13.75 18.60
N PRO A 276 1.43 -13.66 17.96
CA PRO A 276 0.16 -13.68 18.68
C PRO A 276 0.00 -14.90 19.62
N LYS A 277 0.54 -16.06 19.21
CA LYS A 277 0.51 -17.31 20.00
C LYS A 277 1.27 -17.22 21.32
N LEU A 278 2.31 -16.39 21.36
CA LEU A 278 3.18 -16.22 22.54
C LEU A 278 2.63 -15.14 23.48
N CYS A 279 1.84 -14.19 22.96
CA CYS A 279 1.15 -13.21 23.78
C CYS A 279 -0.07 -13.80 24.49
N THR A 280 -0.76 -14.77 23.88
CA THR A 280 -1.88 -15.49 24.52
C THR A 280 -1.45 -16.57 25.50
N ALA A 281 -0.27 -17.16 25.35
CA ALA A 281 0.29 -18.14 26.30
C ALA A 281 0.89 -17.49 27.57
N ALA A 282 1.03 -16.17 27.59
CA ALA A 282 1.53 -15.40 28.73
C ALA A 282 0.39 -14.86 29.63
N TYR A 283 -0.83 -15.35 29.43
CA TYR A 283 -2.05 -15.04 30.17
C TYR A 283 -2.73 -16.34 30.61
#